data_AF-A0A921GCQ8-F1
#
_entry.id   AF-A0A921GCQ8-F1
#
_cell.length_a   1.000
_cell.length_b   1.000
_cell.length_c   1.000
_cell.angle_alpha   90.00
_cell.angle_beta   90.00
_cell.angle_gamma   90.00
#
_symmetry.space_group_name_H-M   'P 1'
#
loop_
_entity.id
_entity.type
_entity.pdbx_description
1 polymer ?
#
loop_
_entity_poly.entity_id
_entity_poly.type
_entity_poly.pdbx_seq_one_letter_code
_entity_poly.pdbx_strand_id
1 'polypeptide(L)'
;YGKIQDMSKDDPTLTFNTTGRHVSQMVDTRIGSVKSPWLKYVNVDDIHTIPVSHGEGRFVAPKEVIEELFENGQVFSQYVDPNRKVTMQTPYNPNGSMYAIEGIISRDGRVIGKMGHSERQGENRFKNVYGEMDQKLFEAGVDYFKGGK
;
A
#
# COMPACT_ATOMS: atom_id res chain seq x y z
N TYR A 1 -3.14 -0.06 -21.02
CA TYR A 1 -2.68 0.72 -19.87
C TYR A 1 -1.34 1.37 -20.19
N GLY A 2 -0.94 2.42 -19.48
CA GLY A 2 0.35 3.08 -19.69
C GLY A 2 0.38 4.11 -20.83
N LYS A 3 -0.77 4.74 -21.13
CA LYS A 3 -0.79 5.94 -21.99
C LYS A 3 -0.64 7.17 -21.12
N ILE A 4 0.20 8.11 -21.55
CA ILE A 4 0.28 9.44 -20.94
C ILE A 4 -1.00 10.18 -21.35
N GLN A 5 -1.75 10.67 -20.37
CA GLN A 5 -3.02 11.39 -20.56
C GLN A 5 -3.16 12.46 -19.48
N ASP A 6 -3.95 13.49 -19.76
CA ASP A 6 -4.31 14.48 -18.75
C ASP A 6 -5.19 13.84 -17.68
N MET A 7 -5.05 14.31 -16.44
CA MET A 7 -5.89 13.87 -15.34
C MET A 7 -7.31 14.42 -15.50
N SER A 8 -8.29 13.55 -15.33
CA SER A 8 -9.69 13.87 -15.15
C SER A 8 -10.04 13.94 -13.66
N LYS A 9 -11.22 14.48 -13.36
CA LYS A 9 -11.77 14.51 -12.00
C LYS A 9 -12.07 13.12 -11.41
N ASP A 10 -12.16 12.11 -12.28
CA ASP A 10 -12.55 10.75 -11.92
C ASP A 10 -11.34 9.84 -11.72
N ASP A 11 -10.13 10.33 -12.02
CA ASP A 11 -8.90 9.57 -11.79
C ASP A 11 -8.59 9.46 -10.29
N PRO A 12 -8.17 8.26 -9.81
CA PRO A 12 -7.61 8.12 -8.48
C PRO A 12 -6.42 9.05 -8.27
N THR A 13 -6.33 9.64 -7.08
CA THR A 13 -5.23 10.56 -6.76
C THR A 13 -4.82 10.47 -5.29
N LEU A 14 -3.69 11.11 -4.99
CA LEU A 14 -3.21 11.38 -3.66
C LEU A 14 -3.43 12.86 -3.34
N THR A 15 -3.91 13.15 -2.15
CA THR A 15 -4.13 14.53 -1.70
C THR A 15 -3.74 14.69 -0.23
N PHE A 16 -3.93 15.89 0.30
CA PHE A 16 -3.62 16.24 1.69
C PHE A 16 -4.24 15.24 2.67
N ASN A 17 -3.43 14.83 3.64
CA ASN A 17 -3.89 14.03 4.77
C ASN A 17 -5.07 14.73 5.47
N THR A 18 -6.05 13.98 5.98
CA THR A 18 -7.16 14.56 6.77
C THR A 18 -6.71 15.28 8.03
N THR A 19 -5.52 14.93 8.54
CA THR A 19 -4.89 15.59 9.69
C THR A 19 -4.35 16.99 9.37
N GLY A 20 -4.27 17.38 8.09
CA GLY A 20 -3.73 18.67 7.65
C GLY A 20 -2.24 18.87 7.90
N ARG A 21 -1.50 17.80 8.24
CA ARG A 21 -0.07 17.84 8.58
C ARG A 21 0.70 16.64 8.03
N HIS A 22 2.02 16.77 8.02
CA HIS A 22 2.92 15.66 7.75
C HIS A 22 2.76 14.56 8.81
N VAL A 23 2.68 13.31 8.37
CA VAL A 23 2.66 12.13 9.23
C VAL A 23 4.01 11.43 9.12
N SER A 24 4.62 11.11 10.27
CA SER A 24 5.80 10.26 10.37
C SER A 24 5.59 9.27 11.51
N GLN A 25 5.22 8.02 11.19
CA GLN A 25 4.96 6.97 12.20
C GLN A 25 5.07 5.57 11.57
N MET A 26 5.07 4.54 12.43
CA MET A 26 4.87 3.15 11.99
C MET A 26 3.37 2.87 11.91
N VAL A 27 2.96 2.13 10.88
CA VAL A 27 1.58 1.66 10.69
C VAL A 27 1.59 0.18 10.40
N ASP A 28 0.50 -0.49 10.76
CA ASP A 28 0.28 -1.87 10.34
C ASP A 28 -0.60 -1.88 9.10
N THR A 29 -0.19 -2.68 8.11
CA THR A 29 -0.93 -2.91 6.88
C THR A 29 -1.14 -4.41 6.68
N ARG A 30 -2.29 -4.79 6.14
CA ARG A 30 -2.52 -6.16 5.67
C ARG A 30 -2.34 -6.27 4.16
N ILE A 31 -1.97 -7.44 3.68
CA ILE A 31 -2.04 -7.79 2.26
C ILE A 31 -3.49 -8.11 1.87
N GLY A 32 -4.07 -7.31 0.98
CA GLY A 32 -5.44 -7.50 0.46
C GLY A 32 -5.52 -8.32 -0.83
N SER A 33 -4.42 -8.40 -1.59
CA SER A 33 -4.33 -9.12 -2.86
C SER A 33 -2.87 -9.46 -3.15
N VAL A 34 -2.65 -10.57 -3.87
CA VAL A 34 -1.33 -11.04 -4.33
C VAL A 34 -1.26 -11.19 -5.85
N LYS A 35 -2.14 -10.49 -6.60
CA LYS A 35 -2.22 -10.53 -8.08
C LYS A 35 -1.07 -9.78 -8.78
N SER A 36 0.13 -9.86 -8.24
CA SER A 36 1.30 -9.15 -8.74
C SER A 36 2.56 -9.99 -8.54
N PRO A 37 3.49 -10.04 -9.51
CA PRO A 37 4.78 -10.70 -9.34
C PRO A 37 5.58 -10.15 -8.15
N TRP A 38 5.39 -8.87 -7.81
CA TRP A 38 6.01 -8.22 -6.66
C TRP A 38 5.55 -8.80 -5.31
N LEU A 39 4.44 -9.55 -5.28
CA LEU A 39 3.82 -10.09 -4.08
C LEU A 39 3.95 -11.62 -4.01
N LYS A 40 4.89 -12.20 -4.77
CA LYS A 40 5.12 -13.66 -4.87
C LYS A 40 5.36 -14.34 -3.51
N TYR A 41 5.97 -13.64 -2.56
CA TYR A 41 6.46 -14.19 -1.30
C TYR A 41 5.66 -13.75 -0.07
N VAL A 42 4.47 -13.19 -0.30
CA VAL A 42 3.52 -12.84 0.77
C VAL A 42 2.16 -13.48 0.47
N ASN A 43 1.34 -13.63 1.51
CA ASN A 43 0.00 -14.19 1.43
C ASN A 43 -1.04 -13.11 1.76
N VAL A 44 -2.26 -13.33 1.28
CA VAL A 44 -3.41 -12.52 1.72
C VAL A 44 -3.53 -12.61 3.24
N ASP A 45 -3.86 -11.48 3.85
CA ASP A 45 -3.95 -11.24 5.30
C ASP A 45 -2.63 -11.24 6.08
N ASP A 46 -1.47 -11.40 5.44
CA ASP A 46 -0.18 -11.13 6.08
C ASP A 46 -0.12 -9.67 6.57
N ILE A 47 0.33 -9.48 7.82
CA ILE A 47 0.43 -8.16 8.46
C ILE A 47 1.88 -7.70 8.44
N HIS A 48 2.08 -6.47 7.97
CA HIS A 48 3.39 -5.84 7.92
C HIS A 48 3.36 -4.46 8.60
N THR A 49 4.36 -4.22 9.45
CA THR A 49 4.59 -2.94 10.11
C THR A 49 5.53 -2.10 9.24
N ILE A 50 4.98 -1.03 8.65
CA ILE A 50 5.65 -0.24 7.62
C ILE A 50 5.80 1.22 8.09
N PRO A 51 6.97 1.85 7.90
CA PRO A 51 7.11 3.29 8.14
C PRO A 51 6.38 4.10 7.06
N VAL A 52 5.67 5.14 7.48
CA VAL A 52 5.08 6.16 6.58
C VAL A 52 5.65 7.54 6.87
N SER A 53 5.83 8.36 5.83
CA SER A 53 6.40 9.70 5.93
C SER A 53 5.88 10.61 4.81
N HIS A 54 4.69 11.21 4.97
CA HIS A 54 4.07 12.03 3.91
C HIS A 54 3.13 13.12 4.45
N GLY A 55 3.00 14.23 3.71
CA GLY A 55 1.95 15.26 3.90
C GLY A 55 0.72 15.08 2.99
N GLU A 56 0.92 14.40 1.86
CA GLU A 56 -0.08 14.17 0.80
C GLU A 56 -0.15 12.68 0.46
N GLY A 57 -0.57 11.87 1.43
CA GLY A 57 -0.67 10.41 1.25
C GLY A 57 -2.09 9.89 1.18
N ARG A 58 -3.11 10.76 1.16
CA ARG A 58 -4.50 10.33 1.22
C ARG A 58 -4.98 9.85 -0.13
N PHE A 59 -5.21 8.55 -0.26
CA PHE A 59 -5.85 7.98 -1.45
C PHE A 59 -7.33 8.34 -1.50
N VAL A 60 -7.75 8.92 -2.63
CA VAL A 60 -9.15 9.25 -2.94
C VAL A 60 -9.47 8.90 -4.38
N ALA A 61 -10.70 8.41 -4.61
CA ALA A 61 -11.24 8.13 -5.93
C ALA A 61 -12.77 8.08 -5.86
N PRO A 62 -13.48 8.21 -6.99
CA PRO A 62 -14.91 7.91 -7.07
C PRO A 62 -15.20 6.49 -6.59
N LYS A 63 -16.39 6.28 -6.03
CA LYS A 63 -16.76 5.00 -5.41
C LYS A 63 -16.68 3.85 -6.42
N GLU A 64 -17.16 4.09 -7.64
CA GLU A 64 -17.22 3.11 -8.73
C GLU A 64 -15.81 2.67 -9.13
N VAL A 65 -14.85 3.59 -9.13
CA VAL A 65 -13.43 3.29 -9.41
C VAL A 65 -12.84 2.44 -8.29
N ILE A 66 -13.18 2.72 -7.04
CA ILE A 66 -12.72 1.91 -5.90
C ILE A 66 -13.31 0.50 -5.95
N GLU A 67 -14.59 0.37 -6.28
CA GLU A 67 -15.24 -0.92 -6.49
C GLU A 67 -14.53 -1.72 -7.59
N GLU A 68 -14.25 -1.11 -8.75
CA GLU A 68 -13.49 -1.75 -9.83
C GLU A 68 -12.08 -2.19 -9.35
N LEU A 69 -11.39 -1.36 -8.57
CA LEU A 69 -10.07 -1.71 -8.00
C LEU A 69 -10.16 -2.95 -7.10
N PHE A 70 -11.20 -3.07 -6.26
CA PHE A 70 -11.38 -4.26 -5.42
C PHE A 70 -11.77 -5.49 -6.23
N GLU A 71 -12.71 -5.37 -7.18
CA GLU A 71 -13.15 -6.47 -8.05
C GLU A 71 -11.99 -7.04 -8.88
N ASN A 72 -11.14 -6.16 -9.42
CA ASN A 72 -9.95 -6.56 -10.15
C ASN A 72 -8.86 -7.14 -9.23
N GLY A 73 -8.96 -6.97 -7.91
CA GLY A 73 -7.93 -7.35 -6.93
C GLY A 73 -6.69 -6.45 -7.01
N GLN A 74 -6.89 -5.18 -7.35
CA GLN A 74 -5.83 -4.18 -7.47
C GLN A 74 -5.48 -3.51 -6.15
N VAL A 75 -6.33 -3.55 -5.13
CA VAL A 75 -5.99 -3.08 -3.79
C VAL A 75 -5.14 -4.17 -3.11
N PHE A 76 -3.82 -3.96 -3.05
CA PHE A 76 -2.91 -4.98 -2.52
C PHE A 76 -2.57 -4.78 -1.04
N SER A 77 -2.69 -3.56 -0.52
CA SER A 77 -2.39 -3.26 0.88
C SER A 77 -3.39 -2.29 1.48
N GLN A 78 -3.78 -2.56 2.73
CA GLN A 78 -4.72 -1.73 3.47
C GLN A 78 -4.26 -1.51 4.92
N TYR A 79 -4.49 -0.31 5.46
CA TYR A 79 -4.24 0.00 6.87
C TYR A 79 -5.15 -0.84 7.79
N VAL A 80 -4.58 -1.34 8.89
CA VAL A 80 -5.31 -2.12 9.91
C VAL A 80 -5.15 -1.56 11.32
N ASP A 81 -6.12 -1.85 12.17
CA ASP A 81 -6.07 -1.55 13.60
C ASP A 81 -5.23 -2.60 14.37
N PRO A 82 -5.01 -2.44 15.69
CA PRO A 82 -4.26 -3.41 16.50
C PRO A 82 -4.91 -4.80 16.58
N ASN A 83 -6.20 -4.92 16.22
CA ASN A 83 -6.90 -6.19 16.10
C ASN A 83 -6.75 -6.80 14.70
N ARG A 84 -5.89 -6.21 13.85
CA ARG A 84 -5.61 -6.61 12.47
C ARG A 84 -6.82 -6.49 11.54
N LYS A 85 -7.80 -5.67 11.91
CA LYS A 85 -8.97 -5.38 11.08
C LYS A 85 -8.74 -4.13 10.26
N VAL A 86 -9.15 -4.16 9.00
CA VAL A 86 -9.14 -2.98 8.13
C VAL A 86 -9.84 -1.82 8.83
N THR A 87 -9.18 -0.66 8.86
CA THR A 87 -9.69 0.50 9.58
C THR A 87 -9.51 1.79 8.80
N MET A 88 -10.57 2.60 8.79
CA MET A 88 -10.51 3.97 8.31
C MET A 88 -10.24 4.98 9.44
N GLN A 89 -10.04 4.49 10.67
CA GLN A 89 -9.90 5.33 11.85
C GLN A 89 -8.44 5.73 12.09
N THR A 90 -8.27 6.99 12.48
CA THR A 90 -7.02 7.51 13.05
C THR A 90 -6.84 6.93 14.47
N PRO A 91 -5.61 6.62 14.93
CA PRO A 91 -4.31 6.89 14.30
C PRO A 91 -3.85 5.87 13.25
N TYR A 92 -4.56 4.75 13.10
CA TYR A 92 -4.07 3.58 12.35
C TYR A 92 -4.14 3.74 10.82
N ASN A 93 -5.16 4.44 10.31
CA ASN A 93 -5.16 5.04 8.98
C ASN A 93 -4.81 6.53 9.13
N PRO A 94 -3.54 6.91 8.95
CA PRO A 94 -3.07 8.21 9.45
C PRO A 94 -3.28 9.35 8.46
N ASN A 95 -3.49 9.04 7.18
CA ASN A 95 -3.80 10.01 6.13
C ASN A 95 -5.31 10.14 5.84
N GLY A 96 -6.12 9.21 6.35
CA GLY A 96 -7.55 9.16 6.08
C GLY A 96 -7.87 8.64 4.68
N SER A 97 -7.04 7.74 4.13
CA SER A 97 -7.28 7.14 2.82
C SER A 97 -8.61 6.39 2.79
N MET A 98 -9.35 6.56 1.68
CA MET A 98 -10.64 5.90 1.49
C MET A 98 -10.47 4.37 1.50
N TYR A 99 -11.41 3.66 2.13
CA TYR A 99 -11.37 2.19 2.26
C TYR A 99 -10.06 1.64 2.84
N ALA A 100 -9.35 2.47 3.61
CA ALA A 100 -8.04 2.17 4.16
C ALA A 100 -6.98 1.77 3.12
N ILE A 101 -7.15 2.16 1.86
CA ILE A 101 -6.22 1.81 0.78
C ILE A 101 -4.85 2.45 1.07
N GLU A 102 -3.83 1.63 1.18
CA GLU A 102 -2.43 2.08 1.34
C GLU A 102 -1.66 1.95 0.03
N GLY A 103 -1.95 0.90 -0.75
CA GLY A 103 -1.31 0.67 -2.03
C GLY A 103 -2.16 -0.12 -3.00
N ILE A 104 -1.93 0.15 -4.29
CA ILE A 104 -2.59 -0.47 -5.42
C ILE A 104 -1.59 -1.04 -6.42
N ILE A 105 -2.06 -1.96 -7.25
CA ILE A 105 -1.30 -2.50 -8.40
C ILE A 105 -1.97 -2.11 -9.71
N SER A 106 -1.18 -2.04 -10.78
CA SER A 106 -1.70 -1.92 -12.14
C SER A 106 -2.56 -3.13 -12.51
N ARG A 107 -3.44 -2.99 -13.50
CA ARG A 107 -4.34 -4.08 -13.93
C ARG A 107 -3.61 -5.31 -14.46
N ASP A 108 -2.40 -5.13 -15.01
CA ASP A 108 -1.52 -6.23 -15.43
C ASP A 108 -0.60 -6.73 -14.30
N GLY A 109 -0.72 -6.17 -13.10
CA GLY A 109 0.03 -6.53 -11.90
C GLY A 109 1.50 -6.10 -11.90
N ARG A 110 2.01 -5.44 -12.94
CA ARG A 110 3.44 -5.17 -13.12
C ARG A 110 3.95 -3.91 -12.42
N VAL A 111 3.06 -3.02 -12.01
CA VAL A 111 3.41 -1.77 -11.31
C VAL A 111 2.73 -1.76 -9.95
N ILE A 112 3.49 -1.45 -8.89
CA ILE A 112 2.98 -1.15 -7.55
C ILE A 112 3.04 0.36 -7.33
N GLY A 113 1.95 0.94 -6.82
CA GLY A 113 1.93 2.26 -6.18
C GLY A 113 1.57 2.10 -4.70
N LYS A 114 2.38 2.65 -3.80
CA LYS A 114 2.14 2.58 -2.35
C LYS A 114 2.71 3.80 -1.61
N MET A 115 2.21 4.06 -0.42
CA MET A 115 2.64 5.20 0.42
C MET A 115 3.64 4.84 1.51
N GLY A 116 3.56 3.62 2.03
CA GLY A 116 4.48 3.05 3.00
C GLY A 116 5.85 2.77 2.39
N HIS A 117 6.89 2.95 3.19
CA HIS A 117 8.27 2.88 2.75
C HIS A 117 8.89 1.50 3.04
N SER A 118 8.57 0.51 2.20
CA SER A 118 9.15 -0.85 2.32
C SER A 118 10.67 -0.87 2.12
N GLU A 119 11.24 0.17 1.51
CA GLU A 119 12.69 0.35 1.35
C GLU A 119 13.38 0.85 2.62
N ARG A 120 12.62 1.43 3.56
CA ARG A 120 13.13 1.87 4.87
C ARG A 120 13.13 0.72 5.87
N GLN A 121 13.66 -0.44 5.46
CA GLN A 121 13.91 -1.59 6.34
C GLN A 121 15.37 -2.03 6.23
N GLY A 122 15.93 -2.66 7.24
CA GLY A 122 17.26 -3.26 7.13
C GLY A 122 17.91 -3.56 8.46
N GLU A 123 19.09 -4.18 8.40
CA GLU A 123 19.85 -4.55 9.60
C GLU A 123 20.06 -3.34 10.53
N ASN A 124 19.87 -3.58 11.82
CA ASN A 124 20.03 -2.58 12.87
C ASN A 124 19.13 -1.34 12.79
N ARG A 125 18.10 -1.31 11.92
CA ARG A 125 17.08 -0.26 11.90
C ARG A 125 15.88 -0.64 12.77
N PHE A 126 15.16 0.37 13.28
CA PHE A 126 13.91 0.22 14.03
C PHE A 126 13.94 -0.84 15.15
N LYS A 127 15.06 -0.97 15.88
CA LYS A 127 15.30 -2.04 16.88
C LYS A 127 14.24 -2.15 17.98
N ASN A 128 13.47 -1.10 18.20
CA ASN A 128 12.41 -1.02 19.21
C ASN A 128 11.00 -1.12 18.61
N VAL A 129 10.88 -1.42 17.32
CA VAL A 129 9.61 -1.66 16.65
C VAL A 129 9.47 -3.15 16.39
N TYR A 130 8.33 -3.71 16.80
CA TYR A 130 8.01 -5.12 16.63
C TYR A 130 7.07 -5.30 15.43
N GLY A 131 7.09 -6.49 14.83
CA GLY A 131 6.30 -6.82 13.65
C GLY A 131 7.17 -7.23 12.47
N GLU A 132 6.56 -7.88 11.47
CA GLU A 132 7.23 -8.17 10.20
C GLU A 132 7.29 -6.89 9.36
N MET A 133 8.46 -6.51 8.86
CA MET A 133 8.63 -5.30 8.04
C MET A 133 8.92 -5.64 6.58
N ASP A 134 9.49 -6.82 6.32
CA ASP A 134 9.94 -7.21 5.00
C ASP A 134 8.80 -7.85 4.21
N GLN A 135 8.16 -7.03 3.36
CA GLN A 135 7.16 -7.48 2.39
C GLN A 135 7.75 -8.27 1.21
N LYS A 136 9.06 -8.52 1.19
CA LYS A 136 9.77 -9.28 0.14
C LYS A 136 9.61 -8.72 -1.29
N LEU A 137 9.15 -7.48 -1.43
CA LEU A 137 8.85 -6.85 -2.73
C LEU A 137 10.07 -6.83 -3.66
N PHE A 138 11.24 -6.49 -3.12
CA PHE A 138 12.46 -6.40 -3.91
C PHE A 138 12.99 -7.77 -4.32
N GLU A 139 12.93 -8.76 -3.44
CA GLU A 139 13.29 -10.14 -3.72
C GLU A 139 12.38 -10.72 -4.82
N ALA A 140 11.06 -10.55 -4.67
CA ALA A 140 10.07 -10.95 -5.65
C ALA A 140 10.26 -10.26 -7.01
N GLY A 141 10.56 -8.96 -7.00
CA GLY A 141 10.87 -8.18 -8.21
C GLY A 141 12.11 -8.69 -8.93
N VAL A 142 13.21 -8.95 -8.22
CA VAL A 142 14.44 -9.52 -8.79
C VAL A 142 14.17 -10.87 -9.44
N ASP A 143 13.43 -11.74 -8.77
CA ASP A 143 13.13 -13.08 -9.27
C ASP A 143 12.24 -13.06 -10.51
N TYR A 144 11.28 -12.14 -10.58
CA TYR A 144 10.46 -11.93 -11.75
C TYR A 144 11.32 -11.58 -12.98
N PHE A 145 12.28 -10.64 -12.86
CA PHE A 145 13.13 -10.24 -13.98
C PHE A 145 14.22 -11.26 -14.34
N LYS A 146 14.64 -12.11 -13.40
CA LYS A 146 15.56 -13.23 -13.67
C LYS A 146 14.90 -14.41 -14.40
N GLY A 147 13.59 -14.34 -14.68
CA GLY A 147 12.86 -15.40 -15.36
C GLY A 147 12.47 -16.55 -14.44
N GLY A 148 12.17 -16.23 -13.18
CA GLY A 148 11.76 -17.13 -12.08
C GLY A 148 11.58 -18.59 -12.47
N LYS A 149 12.61 -19.41 -12.21
CA LYS A 149 12.44 -20.87 -12.17
C LYS A 149 11.62 -21.26 -10.95
#